data_AF-A0A2W5HLT6-F1
#
_entry.id   AF-A0A2W5HLT6-F1
#
_cell.length_a   1.000
_cell.length_b   1.000
_cell.length_c   1.000
_cell.angle_alpha   90.00
_cell.angle_beta   90.00
_cell.angle_gamma   90.00
#
_symmetry.space_group_name_H-M   'P 1'
#
loop_
_entity.id
_entity.type
_entity.pdbx_description
1 polymer ?
#
loop_
_entity_poly.entity_id
_entity_poly.type
_entity_poly.pdbx_seq_one_letter_code
_entity_poly.pdbx_strand_id
1 'polypeptide(L)'
;RCQSASGVFGQPEEALRTPEESVLAMIPYIEDQQMRFNTPVHTMTRHTIGLFNGLRGAKLWRQRLSDAPQMKEPAFILPLLEQIQAMQLEPVAA
;
A
#
# COMPACT_ATOMS: atom_id res chain seq x y z
N ARG A 1 9.27 7.18 37.05
CA ARG A 1 9.23 8.08 35.88
C ARG A 1 10.33 7.61 34.92
N CYS A 2 10.02 6.66 34.05
CA CYS A 2 10.95 6.17 33.04
C CYS A 2 10.85 7.09 31.82
N GLN A 3 11.94 7.80 31.54
CA GLN A 3 12.12 8.53 30.29
C GLN A 3 12.62 7.51 29.28
N SER A 4 11.78 7.11 28.34
CA SER A 4 12.21 6.27 27.22
C SER A 4 13.09 7.11 26.31
N ALA A 5 14.38 6.78 26.26
CA ALA A 5 15.32 7.34 25.32
C ALA A 5 14.93 6.88 23.90
N SER A 6 14.48 7.82 23.08
CA SER A 6 14.29 7.65 21.64
C SER A 6 15.66 7.46 20.98
N GLY A 7 16.00 6.21 20.70
CA GLY A 7 17.18 5.83 19.93
C GLY A 7 16.88 5.77 18.45
N VAL A 8 17.48 6.69 17.71
CA VAL A 8 18.08 6.50 16.36
C VAL A 8 17.20 5.80 15.30
N PHE A 9 16.44 6.61 14.55
CA PHE A 9 16.26 6.36 13.11
C PHE A 9 16.57 7.66 12.37
N GLY A 10 17.84 7.82 12.02
CA GLY A 10 18.35 8.96 11.29
C GLY A 10 18.37 8.68 9.78
N GLN A 11 17.37 9.21 9.07
CA GLN A 11 17.52 9.80 7.74
C GLN A 11 16.45 10.90 7.62
N PRO A 12 16.82 12.19 7.50
CA PRO A 12 15.92 13.19 6.93
C PRO A 12 15.95 13.03 5.39
N GLU A 13 14.80 13.15 4.72
CA GLU A 13 14.63 13.19 3.25
C GLU A 13 14.11 11.91 2.55
N GLU A 14 13.19 11.18 3.17
CA GLU A 14 12.11 10.56 2.37
C GLU A 14 10.92 11.50 2.49
N ALA A 15 10.68 12.30 1.45
CA ALA A 15 9.43 13.03 1.28
C ALA A 15 8.30 12.09 1.72
N LEU A 16 7.43 12.55 2.63
CA LEU A 16 6.33 11.79 3.24
C LEU A 16 5.58 11.01 2.15
N ARG A 17 6.06 9.80 1.82
CA ARG A 17 5.57 9.07 0.67
C ARG A 17 4.22 8.57 1.08
N THR A 18 3.20 8.96 0.32
CA THR A 18 1.87 8.52 0.64
C THR A 18 1.80 6.99 0.50
N PRO A 19 0.91 6.30 1.23
CA PRO A 19 0.75 4.86 1.06
C PRO A 19 0.45 4.49 -0.39
N GLU A 20 -0.21 5.36 -1.14
CA GLU A 20 -0.46 5.23 -2.57
C GLU A 20 0.83 5.24 -3.38
N GLU A 21 1.69 6.24 -3.20
CA GLU A 21 2.97 6.32 -3.90
C GLU A 21 3.90 5.15 -3.58
N SER A 22 3.85 4.65 -2.35
CA SER A 22 4.60 3.46 -1.94
C SER A 22 4.14 2.22 -2.70
N VAL A 23 2.83 2.04 -2.87
CA VAL A 23 2.26 0.93 -3.65
C VAL A 23 2.58 1.09 -5.14
N LEU A 24 2.48 2.31 -5.70
CA LEU A 24 2.83 2.57 -7.10
C LEU A 24 4.29 2.21 -7.40
N ALA A 25 5.21 2.57 -6.50
CA ALA A 25 6.62 2.22 -6.64
C ALA A 25 6.87 0.70 -6.55
N MET A 26 5.98 -0.07 -5.92
CA MET A 26 6.09 -1.53 -5.83
C MET A 26 5.62 -2.27 -7.08
N ILE A 27 4.78 -1.67 -7.93
CA ILE A 27 4.24 -2.32 -9.15
C ILE A 27 5.34 -2.92 -10.04
N PRO A 28 6.39 -2.18 -10.46
CA PRO A 28 7.44 -2.75 -11.33
C PRO A 28 8.17 -3.92 -10.68
N TYR A 29 8.29 -3.90 -9.34
CA TYR A 29 8.87 -5.02 -8.59
C TYR A 29 7.94 -6.25 -8.60
N ILE A 30 6.63 -6.06 -8.43
CA ILE A 30 5.66 -7.15 -8.50
C ILE A 30 5.65 -7.79 -9.89
N GLU A 31 5.71 -6.97 -10.93
CA GLU A 31 5.80 -7.45 -12.33
C GLU A 31 7.06 -8.28 -12.56
N ASP A 32 8.25 -7.79 -12.15
CA ASP A 32 9.51 -8.54 -12.27
C ASP A 32 9.47 -9.89 -11.53
N GLN A 33 8.95 -9.90 -10.30
CA GLN A 33 8.86 -11.12 -9.50
C GLN A 33 7.85 -12.13 -10.05
N GLN A 34 6.74 -11.65 -10.63
CA GLN A 34 5.79 -12.51 -11.31
C GLN A 34 6.40 -13.11 -12.57
N MET A 35 7.09 -12.30 -13.40
CA MET A 35 7.71 -12.76 -14.64
C MET A 35 8.85 -13.76 -14.40
N ARG A 36 9.67 -13.54 -13.37
CA ARG A 36 10.85 -14.37 -13.10
C ARG A 36 10.58 -15.63 -12.31
N PHE A 37 9.72 -15.54 -11.30
CA PHE A 37 9.53 -16.59 -10.32
C PHE A 37 8.11 -17.14 -10.28
N ASN A 38 7.21 -16.61 -11.14
CA ASN A 38 5.78 -16.93 -11.11
C ASN A 38 5.18 -16.75 -9.70
N THR A 39 5.70 -15.77 -8.96
CA THR A 39 5.28 -15.49 -7.59
C THR A 39 3.88 -14.88 -7.61
N PRO A 40 2.92 -15.39 -6.82
CA PRO A 40 1.59 -14.82 -6.77
C PRO A 40 1.62 -13.41 -6.16
N VAL A 41 0.95 -12.48 -6.83
CA VAL A 41 0.85 -11.05 -6.46
C VAL A 41 0.42 -10.88 -4.99
N HIS A 42 -0.52 -11.70 -4.53
CA HIS A 42 -1.01 -11.73 -3.15
C HIS A 42 0.09 -11.84 -2.08
N THR A 43 1.15 -12.63 -2.34
CA THR A 43 2.25 -12.82 -1.38
C THR A 43 3.05 -11.53 -1.16
N MET A 44 3.07 -10.65 -2.17
CA MET A 44 3.79 -9.39 -2.14
C MET A 44 2.89 -8.28 -1.57
N THR A 45 1.63 -8.22 -2.02
CA THR A 45 0.65 -7.20 -1.63
C THR A 45 0.07 -7.41 -0.23
N ARG A 46 0.12 -8.62 0.36
CA ARG A 46 -0.29 -8.81 1.77
C ARG A 46 0.44 -7.88 2.75
N HIS A 47 1.65 -7.45 2.41
CA HIS A 47 2.44 -6.53 3.23
C HIS A 47 1.92 -5.08 3.15
N THR A 48 1.24 -4.72 2.06
CA THR A 48 0.68 -3.39 1.84
C THR A 48 -0.68 -3.20 2.50
N ILE A 49 -1.30 -4.26 3.05
CA ILE A 49 -2.59 -4.23 3.75
C ILE A 49 -2.60 -3.17 4.87
N GLY A 50 -1.49 -3.05 5.60
CA GLY A 50 -1.36 -2.12 6.73
C GLY A 50 -1.05 -0.67 6.36
N LEU A 51 -0.70 -0.39 5.09
CA LEU A 51 -0.33 0.96 4.65
C LEU A 51 -1.47 1.97 4.78
N PHE A 52 -2.71 1.50 4.61
CA PHE A 52 -3.90 2.35 4.64
C PHE A 52 -4.57 2.41 6.01
N ASN A 53 -3.94 1.92 7.08
CA ASN A 53 -4.55 1.89 8.40
C ASN A 53 -4.94 3.31 8.87
N GLY A 54 -6.20 3.48 9.30
CA GLY A 54 -6.73 4.78 9.74
C GLY A 54 -7.21 5.70 8.62
N LEU A 55 -7.05 5.32 7.34
CA LEU A 55 -7.53 6.09 6.19
C LEU A 55 -8.91 5.62 5.70
N ARG A 56 -9.65 6.54 5.08
CA ARG A 56 -10.88 6.20 4.36
C ARG A 56 -10.50 5.30 3.16
N GLY A 57 -11.23 4.19 2.99
CA GLY A 57 -10.89 3.17 1.98
C GLY A 57 -10.04 2.01 2.49
N ALA A 58 -9.50 2.06 3.72
CA ALA A 58 -8.71 0.96 4.31
C ALA A 58 -9.45 -0.38 4.33
N LYS A 59 -10.76 -0.37 4.61
CA LYS A 59 -11.59 -1.59 4.60
C LYS A 59 -11.67 -2.19 3.19
N LEU A 60 -11.90 -1.35 2.18
CA LEU A 60 -11.98 -1.77 0.79
C LEU A 60 -10.64 -2.36 0.33
N TRP A 61 -9.53 -1.70 0.67
CA TRP A 61 -8.18 -2.21 0.41
C TRP A 61 -8.01 -3.61 0.97
N ARG A 62 -8.25 -3.79 2.28
CA ARG A 62 -8.13 -5.11 2.93
C ARG A 62 -9.00 -6.17 2.29
N GLN A 63 -10.27 -5.85 2.00
CA GLN A 63 -11.20 -6.79 1.38
C GLN A 63 -10.73 -7.23 -0.02
N ARG A 64 -10.29 -6.30 -0.85
CA ARG A 64 -9.82 -6.58 -2.22
C ARG A 64 -8.48 -7.30 -2.25
N LEU A 65 -7.56 -6.94 -1.34
CA LEU A 65 -6.28 -7.65 -1.23
C LEU A 65 -6.42 -9.04 -0.58
N SER A 66 -7.50 -9.31 0.15
CA SER A 66 -7.75 -10.64 0.74
C SER A 66 -8.42 -11.60 -0.24
N ASP A 67 -9.00 -11.09 -1.32
CA ASP A 67 -9.66 -11.88 -2.36
C ASP A 67 -8.65 -12.38 -3.39
N ALA A 68 -7.91 -13.44 -3.02
CA ALA A 68 -6.88 -14.08 -3.83
C ALA A 68 -7.26 -14.36 -5.31
N PRO A 69 -8.47 -14.82 -5.67
CA PRO A 69 -8.82 -15.05 -7.07
C PRO A 69 -8.86 -13.78 -7.93
N GLN A 70 -9.05 -12.59 -7.34
CA GLN A 70 -8.95 -11.31 -8.05
C GLN A 70 -7.49 -10.84 -8.24
N MET A 71 -6.53 -11.42 -7.50
CA MET A 71 -5.11 -11.04 -7.52
C MET A 71 -4.26 -11.94 -8.41
N LYS A 72 -4.68 -12.10 -9.67
CA LYS A 72 -3.87 -12.79 -10.68
C LYS A 72 -2.94 -11.84 -11.43
N GLU A 73 -3.33 -10.58 -11.54
CA GLU A 73 -2.63 -9.59 -12.35
C GLU A 73 -2.27 -8.35 -11.52
N PRO A 74 -1.03 -7.84 -11.62
CA PRO A 74 -0.60 -6.63 -10.92
C PRO A 74 -1.37 -5.39 -11.41
N ALA A 75 -1.86 -5.42 -12.65
CA ALA A 75 -2.68 -4.35 -13.23
C ALA A 75 -3.95 -4.04 -12.42
N PHE A 76 -4.48 -4.98 -11.64
CA PHE A 76 -5.64 -4.75 -10.76
C PHE A 76 -5.34 -3.77 -9.60
N ILE A 77 -4.06 -3.61 -9.22
CA ILE A 77 -3.65 -2.74 -8.11
C ILE A 77 -3.92 -1.27 -8.43
N LEU A 78 -3.69 -0.86 -9.69
CA LEU A 78 -3.87 0.53 -10.15
C LEU A 78 -5.31 1.07 -9.98
N PRO A 79 -6.36 0.46 -10.56
CA PRO A 79 -7.73 0.97 -10.42
C PRO A 79 -8.24 0.86 -8.98
N LEU A 80 -7.75 -0.11 -8.20
CA LEU A 80 -8.07 -0.19 -6.78
C LEU A 80 -7.46 0.97 -5.99
N LEU A 81 -6.21 1.33 -6.31
CA LEU A 81 -5.51 2.45 -5.69
C LEU A 81 -6.19 3.77 -6.01
N GLU A 82 -6.53 3.99 -7.28
CA GLU A 82 -7.28 5.16 -7.73
C GLU A 82 -8.63 5.27 -7.01
N GLN A 83 -9.35 4.15 -6.86
CA GLN A 83 -10.61 4.12 -6.13
C GLN A 83 -10.46 4.51 -4.64
N ILE A 84 -9.40 4.05 -3.97
CA ILE A 84 -9.13 4.43 -2.58
C ILE A 84 -8.72 5.89 -2.48
N GLN A 85 -7.87 6.36 -3.40
CA GLN A 85 -7.43 7.75 -3.45
C GLN A 85 -8.62 8.70 -3.67
N ALA A 86 -9.54 8.34 -4.57
CA ALA A 86 -10.78 9.09 -4.80
C ALA A 86 -11.66 9.16 -3.54
N MET A 87 -11.69 8.09 -2.73
CA MET A 87 -12.41 8.12 -1.43
C MET A 87 -11.75 9.06 -0.42
N GLN A 88 -10.42 9.21 -0.47
CA GLN A 88 -9.67 10.08 0.44
C GLN A 88 -9.71 11.57 0.04
N LEU A 89 -9.89 11.88 -1.25
CA LEU A 89 -9.88 13.25 -1.80
C LEU A 89 -11.14 14.08 -1.52
N GLU A 90 -12.13 13.54 -0.80
CA GLU A 90 -13.25 14.32 -0.29
C GLU A 90 -12.73 15.32 0.77
N PRO A 91 -12.74 16.64 0.49
CA PRO A 91 -12.15 17.60 1.40
C PRO A 91 -12.96 17.59 2.70
N VAL A 92 -12.25 17.48 3.83
CA VAL A 92 -12.71 18.09 5.07
C VAL A 92 -12.85 19.59 4.76
N ALA A 93 -14.05 19.97 4.33
CA ALA A 93 -14.47 21.36 4.35
C ALA A 93 -14.52 21.75 5.83
N ALA A 94 -13.48 22.46 6.25
CA ALA A 94 -13.42 23.19 7.51
C ALA A 94 -14.23 24.49 7.39
#